data_AF-A0A4D6KT52-F1
#
_entry.id   AF-A0A4D6KT52-F1
#
_cell.length_a   1.000
_cell.length_b   1.000
_cell.length_c   1.000
_cell.angle_alpha   90.00
_cell.angle_beta   90.00
_cell.angle_gamma   90.00
#
_symmetry.space_group_name_H-M   'P 1'
#
loop_
_entity.id
_entity.type
_entity.pdbx_description
1 polymer ?
#
loop_
_entity_poly.entity_id
_entity_poly.type
_entity_poly.pdbx_seq_one_letter_code
_entity_poly.pdbx_strand_id
1 'polypeptide(L)'
;MEGVPHPVPRTVEEVFTDFKGRRSGLIKALTTDVEKFYQQCDPEKENLCLYGFPNETWEVNLPVEEVPPELPEPALGINFARDGMQEKDWLSLVAVHSDSWLLAVAFYFGARFGFGKNERKRLFQMINDLPTIFELVTGSVKQSKDQPAAHNNGSKFKSSGKVSRQSESQAKGMKMSAPPKEEDDSGDEEEEDDEQGATCGACGDNYGTDEFWICCDMCERWFHGKCVKITPAKAEHIKQYKCPSCSNKRVRV
;
A
#
# COMPACT_ATOMS: atom_id res chain seq x y z
N MET A 1 -5.65 41.85 0.61
CA MET A 1 -4.24 41.51 0.37
C MET A 1 -4.27 40.26 -0.47
N GLU A 2 -4.00 40.37 -1.77
CA GLU A 2 -4.22 39.26 -2.70
C GLU A 2 -3.18 38.17 -2.47
N GLY A 3 -3.62 36.92 -2.37
CA GLY A 3 -2.73 35.79 -2.14
C GLY A 3 -1.80 35.59 -3.32
N VAL A 4 -0.49 35.48 -3.07
CA VAL A 4 0.47 35.10 -4.10
C VAL A 4 0.04 33.73 -4.64
N PRO A 5 -0.24 33.56 -5.95
CA PRO A 5 -0.63 32.27 -6.48
C PRO A 5 0.50 31.28 -6.25
N HIS A 6 0.28 30.28 -5.39
CA HIS A 6 1.22 29.19 -5.24
C HIS A 6 1.41 28.54 -6.63
N PRO A 7 2.66 28.33 -7.09
CA PRO A 7 2.90 27.78 -8.41
C PRO A 7 2.34 26.37 -8.46
N VAL A 8 1.19 26.22 -9.14
CA VAL A 8 0.52 24.94 -9.35
C VAL A 8 1.55 23.98 -9.95
N PRO A 9 1.89 22.86 -9.26
CA PRO A 9 2.95 21.96 -9.70
C PRO A 9 2.62 21.40 -11.10
N ARG A 10 3.63 21.16 -11.96
CA ARG A 10 3.41 20.66 -13.33
C ARG A 10 4.34 19.49 -13.70
N THR A 11 5.39 19.28 -12.93
CA THR A 11 6.38 18.21 -13.07
C THR A 11 6.28 17.21 -11.92
N VAL A 12 6.84 16.01 -12.10
CA VAL A 12 6.88 14.96 -11.07
C VAL A 12 7.59 15.47 -9.80
N GLU A 13 8.66 16.25 -9.99
CA GLU A 13 9.45 16.88 -8.93
C GLU A 13 8.65 17.90 -8.10
N GLU A 14 7.81 18.71 -8.74
CA GLU A 14 6.98 19.70 -8.04
C GLU A 14 5.81 19.01 -7.31
N VAL A 15 5.16 18.01 -7.91
CA VAL A 15 4.11 17.21 -7.23
C VAL A 15 4.69 16.43 -6.05
N PHE A 16 5.90 15.87 -6.19
CA PHE A 16 6.59 15.25 -5.06
C PHE A 16 7.04 16.27 -3.98
N THR A 17 7.25 17.53 -4.35
CA THR A 17 7.57 18.60 -3.39
C THR A 17 6.33 19.05 -2.62
N ASP A 18 5.17 19.15 -3.27
CA ASP A 18 3.86 19.32 -2.61
C ASP A 18 3.60 18.16 -1.62
N PHE A 19 3.72 16.90 -2.09
CA PHE A 19 3.57 15.70 -1.25
C PHE A 19 4.47 15.75 -0.01
N LYS A 20 5.77 16.03 -0.17
CA LYS A 20 6.71 16.13 0.95
C LYS A 20 6.32 17.25 1.92
N GLY A 21 5.91 18.42 1.42
CA GLY A 21 5.48 19.54 2.25
C GLY A 21 4.31 19.15 3.15
N ARG A 22 3.25 18.60 2.56
CA ARG A 22 2.06 18.11 3.29
C ARG A 22 2.42 17.02 4.29
N ARG A 23 3.27 16.05 3.88
CA ARG A 23 3.77 14.97 4.73
C ARG A 23 4.57 15.50 5.92
N SER A 24 5.43 16.50 5.73
CA SER A 24 6.14 17.19 6.83
C SER A 24 5.17 17.86 7.81
N GLY A 25 4.09 18.49 7.32
CA GLY A 25 3.04 19.05 8.17
C GLY A 25 2.34 17.99 9.03
N LEU A 26 1.90 16.90 8.41
CA LEU A 26 1.21 15.78 9.08
C LEU A 26 2.11 15.06 10.09
N ILE A 27 3.41 14.87 9.78
CA ILE A 27 4.38 14.33 10.72
C ILE A 27 4.53 15.25 11.95
N LYS A 28 4.55 16.58 11.77
CA LYS A 28 4.59 17.51 12.91
C LYS A 28 3.35 17.35 13.79
N ALA A 29 2.15 17.28 13.20
CA ALA A 29 0.89 17.05 13.92
C ALA A 29 0.92 15.77 14.78
N LEU A 30 1.41 14.66 14.20
CA LEU A 30 1.38 13.33 14.82
C LEU A 30 2.62 12.99 15.66
N THR A 31 3.57 13.92 15.82
CA THR A 31 4.78 13.69 16.64
C THR A 31 5.20 14.89 17.48
N THR A 32 5.46 16.05 16.85
CA THR A 32 6.08 17.22 17.50
C THR A 32 5.05 18.07 18.23
N ASP A 33 3.87 18.23 17.62
CA ASP A 33 2.75 19.01 18.13
C ASP A 33 1.62 18.10 18.66
N VAL A 34 1.92 16.85 19.02
CA VAL A 34 0.92 15.79 19.27
C VAL A 34 -0.10 16.16 20.35
N GLU A 35 0.33 16.79 21.44
CA GLU A 35 -0.56 17.29 22.50
C GLU A 35 -1.57 18.33 21.99
N LYS A 36 -1.10 19.26 21.12
CA LYS A 36 -1.92 20.30 20.50
C LYS A 36 -2.89 19.70 19.48
N PHE A 37 -2.45 18.71 18.71
CA PHE A 37 -3.30 17.97 17.78
C PHE A 37 -4.41 17.19 18.51
N TYR A 38 -4.06 16.47 19.58
CA TYR A 38 -5.01 15.75 20.45
C TYR A 38 -6.08 16.69 21.05
N GLN A 39 -5.66 17.85 21.56
CA GLN A 39 -6.55 18.88 22.13
C GLN A 39 -7.49 19.50 21.09
N GLN A 40 -7.09 19.60 19.81
CA GLN A 40 -7.96 20.12 18.76
C GLN A 40 -9.03 19.10 18.32
N CYS A 41 -8.68 17.81 18.30
CA CYS A 41 -9.55 16.67 17.94
C CYS A 41 -10.58 16.32 19.03
N ASP A 42 -11.39 17.30 19.41
CA ASP A 42 -12.43 17.19 20.43
C ASP A 42 -13.63 16.35 19.94
N PRO A 43 -13.99 15.23 20.62
CA PRO A 43 -15.09 14.35 20.22
C PRO A 43 -16.49 14.98 20.34
N GLU A 44 -16.64 16.05 21.13
CA GLU A 44 -17.92 16.77 21.29
C GLU A 44 -18.18 17.78 20.14
N LYS A 45 -17.25 17.91 19.20
CA LYS A 45 -17.42 18.71 17.97
C LYS A 45 -17.94 17.84 16.82
N GLU A 46 -18.39 18.52 15.77
CA GLU A 46 -18.70 17.91 14.47
C GLU A 46 -17.49 17.12 13.89
N ASN A 47 -17.73 16.40 12.80
CA ASN A 47 -16.74 15.49 12.22
C ASN A 47 -15.49 16.25 11.72
N LEU A 48 -14.37 16.10 12.42
CA LEU A 48 -13.12 16.77 12.09
C LEU A 48 -12.24 15.95 11.14
N CYS A 49 -11.44 16.67 10.36
CA CYS A 49 -10.43 16.20 9.43
C CYS A 49 -9.04 16.74 9.84
N LEU A 50 -7.97 16.01 9.49
CA LEU A 50 -6.58 16.49 9.59
C LEU A 50 -6.05 16.81 8.19
N TYR A 51 -5.61 18.05 7.97
CA TYR A 51 -5.06 18.54 6.71
C TYR A 51 -3.56 18.81 6.82
N GLY A 52 -2.82 18.44 5.77
CA GLY A 52 -1.41 18.81 5.56
C GLY A 52 -1.24 19.78 4.39
N PHE A 53 -0.39 20.79 4.56
CA PHE A 53 -0.19 21.86 3.57
C PHE A 53 1.24 21.89 3.00
N PRO A 54 1.46 22.37 1.75
CA PRO A 54 2.77 22.31 1.09
C PRO A 54 3.87 23.18 1.72
N ASN A 55 3.48 24.14 2.55
CA ASN A 55 4.35 24.97 3.39
C ASN A 55 4.80 24.27 4.70
N GLU A 56 4.54 22.96 4.82
CA GLU A 56 4.78 22.13 6.00
C GLU A 56 4.00 22.52 7.29
N THR A 57 2.85 23.18 7.16
CA THR A 57 1.89 23.33 8.27
C THR A 57 0.79 22.27 8.21
N TRP A 58 0.05 22.15 9.32
CA TRP A 58 -1.11 21.28 9.45
C TRP A 58 -2.27 22.03 10.11
N GLU A 59 -3.49 21.53 9.93
CA GLU A 59 -4.71 22.10 10.50
C GLU A 59 -5.71 20.98 10.82
N VAL A 60 -6.49 21.14 11.90
CA VAL A 60 -7.67 20.33 12.19
C VAL A 60 -8.90 21.20 11.98
N ASN A 61 -9.72 20.82 11.01
CA ASN A 61 -10.89 21.60 10.58
C ASN A 61 -12.00 20.66 10.06
N LEU A 62 -13.16 21.21 9.71
CA LEU A 62 -14.26 20.51 9.05
C LEU A 62 -13.89 20.13 7.59
N PRO A 63 -14.62 19.18 6.96
CA PRO A 63 -14.56 18.98 5.50
C PRO A 63 -14.95 20.25 4.74
N VAL A 64 -14.58 20.35 3.47
CA VAL A 64 -14.86 21.58 2.69
C VAL A 64 -16.28 21.59 2.16
N GLU A 65 -16.95 22.75 2.24
CA GLU A 65 -18.34 22.93 1.76
C GLU A 65 -18.45 22.98 0.21
N GLU A 66 -17.34 22.96 -0.52
CA GLU A 66 -17.33 23.05 -1.99
C GLU A 66 -17.74 21.72 -2.65
N VAL A 67 -18.69 21.77 -3.58
CA VAL A 67 -19.24 20.59 -4.27
C VAL A 67 -19.09 20.70 -5.80
N PRO A 68 -18.25 19.87 -6.45
CA PRO A 68 -17.27 18.96 -5.87
C PRO A 68 -16.04 19.71 -5.31
N PRO A 69 -15.32 19.15 -4.33
CA PRO A 69 -14.12 19.77 -3.78
C PRO A 69 -12.96 19.76 -4.77
N GLU A 70 -12.07 20.76 -4.70
CA GLU A 70 -10.91 20.84 -5.62
C GLU A 70 -9.89 19.70 -5.41
N LEU A 71 -9.74 19.19 -4.18
CA LEU A 71 -8.82 18.09 -3.84
C LEU A 71 -9.58 16.91 -3.21
N PRO A 72 -9.03 15.68 -3.27
CA PRO A 72 -9.52 14.58 -2.45
C PRO A 72 -9.56 14.96 -0.97
N GLU A 73 -10.62 14.58 -0.26
CA GLU A 73 -10.74 14.84 1.18
C GLU A 73 -9.99 13.80 2.03
N PRO A 74 -9.46 14.20 3.21
CA PRO A 74 -8.90 13.27 4.19
C PRO A 74 -10.01 12.49 4.91
N ALA A 75 -9.64 11.58 5.82
CA ALA A 75 -10.63 10.85 6.61
C ALA A 75 -11.41 11.78 7.55
N LEU A 76 -12.74 11.64 7.49
CA LEU A 76 -13.71 12.46 8.21
C LEU A 76 -14.08 11.83 9.57
N GLY A 77 -14.12 12.65 10.62
CA GLY A 77 -14.55 12.23 11.96
C GLY A 77 -13.44 11.61 12.82
N ILE A 78 -12.17 11.95 12.58
CA ILE A 78 -11.04 11.36 13.33
C ILE A 78 -11.13 11.61 14.84
N ASN A 79 -11.82 12.67 15.27
CA ASN A 79 -12.07 13.00 16.67
C ASN A 79 -12.93 11.95 17.40
N PHE A 80 -13.89 11.31 16.72
CA PHE A 80 -14.82 10.35 17.36
C PHE A 80 -14.12 9.10 17.91
N ALA A 81 -13.03 8.66 17.27
CA ALA A 81 -12.27 7.49 17.71
C ALA A 81 -11.28 7.78 18.86
N ARG A 82 -10.96 9.06 19.13
CA ARG A 82 -9.83 9.48 19.99
C ARG A 82 -9.88 8.87 21.38
N ASP A 83 -11.03 9.00 22.05
CA ASP A 83 -11.20 8.55 23.44
C ASP A 83 -11.73 7.10 23.53
N GLY A 84 -11.96 6.43 22.39
CA GLY A 84 -12.43 5.04 22.30
C GLY A 84 -11.32 3.99 22.24
N MET A 85 -10.05 4.39 22.17
CA MET A 85 -8.88 3.51 22.03
C MET A 85 -7.64 4.11 22.72
N GLN A 86 -6.50 3.41 22.71
CA GLN A 86 -5.25 4.01 23.23
C GLN A 86 -4.75 5.08 22.27
N GLU A 87 -4.23 6.19 22.78
CA GLU A 87 -3.73 7.32 22.00
C GLU A 87 -2.77 6.89 20.87
N LYS A 88 -1.81 6.00 21.16
CA LYS A 88 -0.88 5.45 20.16
C LYS A 88 -1.59 4.73 18.98
N ASP A 89 -2.70 4.06 19.26
CA ASP A 89 -3.45 3.25 18.30
C ASP A 89 -4.33 4.19 17.45
N TRP A 90 -4.87 5.25 18.07
CA TRP A 90 -5.55 6.35 17.39
C TRP A 90 -4.61 7.14 16.47
N LEU A 91 -3.42 7.54 16.95
CA LEU A 91 -2.39 8.20 16.14
C LEU A 91 -1.96 7.32 14.97
N SER A 92 -1.86 6.01 15.17
CA SER A 92 -1.57 5.04 14.11
C SER A 92 -2.70 4.96 13.07
N LEU A 93 -3.96 4.97 13.49
CA LEU A 93 -5.13 5.02 12.60
C LEU A 93 -5.14 6.31 11.77
N VAL A 94 -4.94 7.47 12.40
CA VAL A 94 -4.87 8.77 11.71
C VAL A 94 -3.69 8.80 10.74
N ALA A 95 -2.54 8.21 11.09
CA ALA A 95 -1.39 8.10 10.20
C ALA A 95 -1.70 7.31 8.92
N VAL A 96 -2.32 6.13 9.02
CA VAL A 96 -2.71 5.31 7.84
C VAL A 96 -3.68 6.06 6.91
N HIS A 97 -4.65 6.77 7.48
CA HIS A 97 -5.55 7.61 6.69
C HIS A 97 -4.83 8.82 6.06
N SER A 98 -3.84 9.40 6.75
CA SER A 98 -3.03 10.51 6.25
C SER A 98 -2.10 10.09 5.10
N ASP A 99 -1.44 8.94 5.21
CA ASP A 99 -0.63 8.34 4.12
C ASP A 99 -1.49 8.07 2.87
N SER A 100 -2.70 7.51 3.07
CA SER A 100 -3.67 7.23 2.00
C SER A 100 -4.13 8.53 1.32
N TRP A 101 -4.44 9.56 2.09
CA TRP A 101 -4.84 10.88 1.58
C TRP A 101 -3.72 11.57 0.77
N LEU A 102 -2.49 11.54 1.28
CA LEU A 102 -1.33 12.10 0.58
C LEU A 102 -1.11 11.45 -0.79
N LEU A 103 -1.27 10.13 -0.88
CA LEU A 103 -1.18 9.40 -2.16
C LEU A 103 -2.30 9.83 -3.11
N ALA A 104 -3.54 9.95 -2.61
CA ALA A 104 -4.67 10.42 -3.41
C ALA A 104 -4.46 11.85 -3.95
N VAL A 105 -4.00 12.79 -3.12
CA VAL A 105 -3.69 14.18 -3.53
C VAL A 105 -2.58 14.21 -4.59
N ALA A 106 -1.48 13.48 -4.38
CA ALA A 106 -0.37 13.42 -5.33
C ALA A 106 -0.78 12.84 -6.70
N PHE A 107 -1.63 11.81 -6.71
CA PHE A 107 -2.12 11.20 -7.95
C PHE A 107 -3.26 11.97 -8.62
N TYR A 108 -4.10 12.68 -7.84
CA TYR A 108 -5.03 13.67 -8.37
C TYR A 108 -4.28 14.77 -9.14
N PHE A 109 -3.24 15.33 -8.54
CA PHE A 109 -2.36 16.29 -9.20
C PHE A 109 -1.71 15.70 -10.45
N GLY A 110 -1.13 14.50 -10.35
CA GLY A 110 -0.57 13.80 -11.51
C GLY A 110 -1.57 13.66 -12.67
N ALA A 111 -2.83 13.29 -12.39
CA ALA A 111 -3.88 13.22 -13.41
C ALA A 111 -4.21 14.60 -13.99
N ARG A 112 -4.37 15.62 -13.14
CA ARG A 112 -4.68 17.02 -13.54
C ARG A 112 -3.58 17.66 -14.40
N PHE A 113 -2.34 17.20 -14.29
CA PHE A 113 -1.20 17.65 -15.11
C PHE A 113 -0.80 16.65 -16.22
N GLY A 114 -1.65 15.66 -16.51
CA GLY A 114 -1.50 14.76 -17.66
C GLY A 114 -0.41 13.70 -17.53
N PHE A 115 -0.02 13.30 -16.31
CA PHE A 115 1.04 12.31 -16.08
C PHE A 115 0.68 10.96 -16.71
N GLY A 116 1.52 10.51 -17.64
CA GLY A 116 1.43 9.21 -18.28
C GLY A 116 1.92 8.06 -17.37
N LYS A 117 2.11 6.89 -17.99
CA LYS A 117 2.56 5.67 -17.29
C LYS A 117 3.91 5.85 -16.58
N ASN A 118 4.83 6.59 -17.21
CA ASN A 118 6.21 6.72 -16.73
C ASN A 118 6.31 7.75 -15.60
N GLU A 119 5.54 8.83 -15.72
CA GLU A 119 5.48 9.95 -14.78
C GLU A 119 4.81 9.49 -13.48
N ARG A 120 3.70 8.74 -13.58
CA ARG A 120 3.05 8.10 -12.42
C ARG A 120 3.94 7.05 -11.75
N LYS A 121 4.66 6.22 -12.52
CA LYS A 121 5.64 5.29 -11.96
C LYS A 121 6.74 6.02 -11.20
N ARG A 122 7.31 7.06 -11.79
CA ARG A 122 8.39 7.86 -11.19
C ARG A 122 7.93 8.55 -9.90
N LEU A 123 6.74 9.14 -9.90
CA LEU A 123 6.12 9.74 -8.72
C LEU A 123 5.96 8.70 -7.60
N PHE A 124 5.42 7.52 -7.92
CA PHE A 124 5.27 6.44 -6.94
C PHE A 124 6.61 6.00 -6.34
N GLN A 125 7.65 5.84 -7.16
CA GLN A 125 8.99 5.48 -6.66
C GLN A 125 9.50 6.52 -5.67
N MET A 126 9.46 7.82 -6.03
CA MET A 126 9.93 8.90 -5.16
C MET A 126 9.13 9.00 -3.84
N ILE A 127 7.83 8.68 -3.87
CA ILE A 127 6.97 8.58 -2.67
C ILE A 127 7.39 7.37 -1.80
N ASN A 128 7.57 6.20 -2.41
CA ASN A 128 7.87 4.93 -1.73
C ASN A 128 9.34 4.81 -1.28
N ASP A 129 10.24 5.70 -1.73
CA ASP A 129 11.60 5.86 -1.21
C ASP A 129 11.61 6.52 0.19
N LEU A 130 10.46 7.01 0.68
CA LEU A 130 10.28 7.56 2.02
C LEU A 130 9.47 6.58 2.91
N PRO A 131 9.76 6.49 4.22
CA PRO A 131 8.88 5.75 5.13
C PRO A 131 7.51 6.44 5.22
N THR A 132 6.47 5.64 5.42
CA THR A 132 5.11 6.14 5.70
C THR A 132 5.06 6.93 7.01
N ILE A 133 4.05 7.77 7.17
CA ILE A 133 3.75 8.41 8.47
C ILE A 133 3.46 7.33 9.51
N PHE A 134 2.74 6.27 9.14
CA PHE A 134 2.47 5.13 10.01
C PHE A 134 3.76 4.45 10.52
N GLU A 135 4.76 4.19 9.67
CA GLU A 135 6.03 3.60 10.11
C GLU A 135 6.81 4.53 11.04
N LEU A 136 6.72 5.85 10.84
CA LEU A 136 7.35 6.83 11.72
C LEU A 136 6.67 6.90 13.09
N VAL A 137 5.33 6.95 13.13
CA VAL A 137 4.53 7.02 14.36
C VAL A 137 4.62 5.73 15.17
N THR A 138 4.68 4.56 14.51
CA THR A 138 4.83 3.26 15.18
C THR A 138 6.27 2.89 15.51
N GLY A 139 7.26 3.65 15.02
CA GLY A 139 8.68 3.32 15.16
C GLY A 139 9.14 2.11 14.34
N SER A 140 8.35 1.69 13.34
CA SER A 140 8.60 0.51 12.50
C SER A 140 9.73 0.69 11.46
N VAL A 141 10.29 1.89 11.34
CA VAL A 141 11.36 2.21 10.37
C VAL A 141 12.63 1.38 10.65
N LYS A 142 12.81 0.31 9.88
CA LYS A 142 14.06 -0.47 9.86
C LYS A 142 15.17 0.41 9.30
N GLN A 143 16.21 0.68 10.11
CA GLN A 143 17.40 1.41 9.64
C GLN A 143 18.07 0.62 8.49
N SER A 144 18.01 1.18 7.28
CA SER A 144 18.71 0.66 6.10
C SER A 144 20.22 0.76 6.31
N LYS A 145 20.84 -0.37 6.70
CA LYS A 145 22.21 -0.42 7.19
C LYS A 145 23.24 -0.53 6.05
N ASP A 146 23.19 0.42 5.12
CA ASP A 146 24.18 0.57 4.05
C ASP A 146 25.13 1.75 4.31
N GLN A 147 26.31 1.40 4.83
CA GLN A 147 27.54 2.16 4.64
C GLN A 147 28.54 1.25 3.91
N PRO A 148 29.48 1.83 3.15
CA PRO A 148 30.83 1.87 3.72
C PRO A 148 31.31 3.31 3.98
N ALA A 149 31.78 3.57 5.21
CA ALA A 149 32.59 4.75 5.46
C ALA A 149 33.91 4.65 4.69
N ALA A 150 34.22 5.65 3.87
CA ALA A 150 35.51 5.76 3.22
C ALA A 150 36.58 6.16 4.27
N HIS A 151 37.44 5.20 4.64
CA HIS A 151 38.63 5.48 5.46
C HIS A 151 39.92 5.12 4.74
N ASN A 152 40.97 5.91 5.00
CA ASN A 152 42.11 6.06 4.11
C ASN A 152 43.07 4.86 4.07
N ASN A 153 43.66 4.65 2.88
CA ASN A 153 44.73 3.71 2.61
C ASN A 153 46.03 4.14 3.34
N GLY A 154 46.69 3.23 4.07
CA GLY A 154 47.66 3.61 5.11
C GLY A 154 48.77 2.60 5.44
N SER A 155 49.79 2.54 4.57
CA SER A 155 51.14 1.99 4.82
C SER A 155 51.39 0.48 4.63
N LYS A 156 52.68 0.14 4.44
CA LYS A 156 53.21 -1.16 4.01
C LYS A 156 54.00 -1.78 5.15
N PHE A 157 54.01 -3.11 5.26
CA PHE A 157 55.26 -3.83 5.55
C PHE A 157 55.34 -5.14 4.75
N LYS A 158 56.57 -5.57 4.44
CA LYS A 158 56.88 -6.81 3.75
C LYS A 158 57.67 -7.72 4.70
N SER A 159 57.45 -9.02 4.60
CA SER A 159 58.52 -10.01 4.81
C SER A 159 58.36 -11.14 3.77
N SER A 160 59.45 -11.85 3.49
CA SER A 160 59.49 -12.91 2.46
C SER A 160 59.92 -14.23 3.07
N GLY A 161 59.21 -15.31 2.78
CA GLY A 161 59.63 -16.69 3.05
C GLY A 161 59.47 -17.55 1.78
N LYS A 162 60.55 -18.18 1.32
CA LYS A 162 60.56 -19.04 0.11
C LYS A 162 60.98 -20.47 0.47
N VAL A 163 60.08 -21.45 0.31
CA VAL A 163 60.38 -22.89 0.07
C VAL A 163 59.15 -23.51 -0.65
N SER A 164 59.26 -24.55 -1.48
CA SER A 164 59.68 -24.50 -2.90
C SER A 164 59.36 -25.83 -3.62
N ARG A 165 58.89 -25.77 -4.89
CA ARG A 165 58.67 -26.93 -5.83
C ARG A 165 57.55 -27.89 -5.35
N GLN A 166 56.89 -28.74 -6.17
CA GLN A 166 57.02 -29.22 -7.57
C GLN A 166 55.68 -29.00 -8.33
N SER A 167 55.57 -28.63 -9.61
CA SER A 167 55.77 -29.38 -10.89
C SER A 167 54.96 -30.69 -11.02
N GLU A 168 54.33 -31.08 -12.14
CA GLU A 168 53.95 -30.50 -13.46
C GLU A 168 53.11 -31.58 -14.22
N SER A 169 52.34 -31.37 -15.31
CA SER A 169 51.67 -30.21 -15.96
C SER A 169 50.76 -30.71 -17.13
N GLN A 170 50.19 -29.81 -17.94
CA GLN A 170 49.56 -30.03 -19.28
C GLN A 170 48.17 -30.71 -19.37
N ALA A 171 47.38 -30.59 -20.45
CA ALA A 171 47.16 -29.50 -21.42
C ALA A 171 46.00 -29.81 -22.41
N LYS A 172 45.22 -28.78 -22.82
CA LYS A 172 44.24 -28.77 -23.95
C LYS A 172 43.03 -29.73 -23.79
N GLY A 173 41.87 -29.50 -24.44
CA GLY A 173 41.38 -28.27 -25.07
C GLY A 173 40.23 -28.47 -26.07
N MET A 174 39.28 -27.52 -26.09
CA MET A 174 38.48 -27.08 -27.25
C MET A 174 37.38 -28.00 -27.85
N LYS A 175 36.13 -27.51 -27.75
CA LYS A 175 34.93 -27.71 -28.62
C LYS A 175 34.03 -28.97 -28.52
N MET A 176 32.78 -28.68 -28.15
CA MET A 176 31.52 -28.96 -28.87
C MET A 176 31.22 -30.38 -29.38
N SER A 177 30.16 -30.99 -28.84
CA SER A 177 29.07 -31.59 -29.63
C SER A 177 27.83 -31.80 -28.75
N ALA A 178 26.64 -31.66 -29.34
CA ALA A 178 25.37 -32.09 -28.74
C ALA A 178 24.46 -32.62 -29.86
N PRO A 179 23.89 -33.82 -29.69
CA PRO A 179 22.61 -34.20 -30.30
C PRO A 179 21.49 -34.32 -29.23
N PRO A 180 20.20 -34.33 -29.62
CA PRO A 180 19.08 -34.18 -28.68
C PRO A 180 18.19 -35.43 -28.47
N LYS A 181 17.45 -35.43 -27.35
CA LYS A 181 16.08 -35.95 -27.12
C LYS A 181 15.65 -37.35 -27.61
N GLU A 182 15.38 -38.23 -26.64
CA GLU A 182 14.17 -39.07 -26.46
C GLU A 182 13.84 -38.95 -24.93
N GLU A 183 12.60 -38.80 -24.41
CA GLU A 183 11.49 -39.78 -24.25
C GLU A 183 11.94 -41.01 -23.41
N ASP A 184 11.31 -41.44 -22.29
CA ASP A 184 10.00 -41.17 -21.63
C ASP A 184 10.04 -41.57 -20.10
N ASP A 185 8.88 -41.51 -19.41
CA ASP A 185 8.44 -42.32 -18.21
C ASP A 185 8.58 -41.78 -16.74
N SER A 186 7.47 -41.90 -15.98
CA SER A 186 7.26 -41.82 -14.50
C SER A 186 7.62 -40.51 -13.73
N GLY A 187 6.98 -40.14 -12.59
CA GLY A 187 5.83 -40.68 -11.84
C GLY A 187 5.74 -40.05 -10.42
N ASP A 188 4.52 -39.90 -9.84
CA ASP A 188 4.14 -39.20 -8.58
C ASP A 188 4.42 -37.65 -8.58
N GLU A 189 3.55 -36.72 -8.14
CA GLU A 189 2.58 -36.60 -7.02
C GLU A 189 3.26 -36.42 -5.63
N GLU A 190 2.83 -35.56 -4.69
CA GLU A 190 1.80 -34.47 -4.66
C GLU A 190 2.42 -33.13 -5.22
N GLU A 191 2.01 -31.88 -5.00
CA GLU A 191 0.99 -31.13 -4.23
C GLU A 191 0.72 -29.76 -4.97
N GLU A 192 -0.30 -28.97 -4.60
CA GLU A 192 -0.71 -27.69 -5.26
C GLU A 192 -0.67 -26.47 -4.29
N ASP A 193 -0.59 -25.24 -4.81
CA ASP A 193 -1.30 -24.09 -4.19
C ASP A 193 -1.76 -23.10 -5.27
N ASP A 194 -3.08 -23.00 -5.44
CA ASP A 194 -3.74 -22.28 -6.51
C ASP A 194 -4.12 -20.86 -6.08
N GLU A 195 -3.38 -19.84 -6.55
CA GLU A 195 -3.79 -18.42 -6.41
C GLU A 195 -4.96 -18.06 -7.39
N GLN A 196 -5.92 -18.97 -7.52
CA GLN A 196 -7.12 -18.83 -8.32
C GLN A 196 -8.19 -18.08 -7.50
N GLY A 197 -8.08 -16.75 -7.51
CA GLY A 197 -8.98 -15.84 -6.80
C GLY A 197 -10.46 -16.18 -6.99
N ALA A 198 -11.21 -16.18 -5.88
CA ALA A 198 -12.53 -16.81 -5.78
C ALA A 198 -13.50 -16.45 -6.92
N THR A 199 -13.95 -17.46 -7.67
CA THR A 199 -14.92 -17.33 -8.75
C THR A 199 -16.36 -17.33 -8.23
N CYS A 200 -17.25 -16.59 -8.89
CA CYS A 200 -18.67 -16.59 -8.55
C CYS A 200 -19.31 -17.92 -8.93
N GLY A 201 -19.80 -18.67 -7.93
CA GLY A 201 -20.40 -20.00 -8.09
C GLY A 201 -21.70 -20.08 -8.91
N ALA A 202 -22.11 -18.99 -9.57
CA ALA A 202 -23.26 -18.92 -10.49
C ALA A 202 -22.94 -18.36 -11.88
N CYS A 203 -21.79 -17.70 -12.10
CA CYS A 203 -21.40 -17.19 -13.43
C CYS A 203 -19.95 -17.49 -13.84
N GLY A 204 -19.08 -17.89 -12.91
CA GLY A 204 -17.67 -18.21 -13.18
C GLY A 204 -16.73 -17.00 -13.19
N ASP A 205 -17.24 -15.77 -13.22
CA ASP A 205 -16.43 -14.55 -13.20
C ASP A 205 -15.69 -14.33 -11.86
N ASN A 206 -14.52 -13.70 -11.91
CA ASN A 206 -13.67 -13.34 -10.78
C ASN A 206 -14.18 -12.10 -10.01
N TYR A 207 -13.58 -11.81 -8.85
CA TYR A 207 -13.80 -10.59 -8.07
C TYR A 207 -13.59 -9.30 -8.87
N GLY A 208 -14.69 -8.62 -9.21
CA GLY A 208 -14.71 -7.19 -9.52
C GLY A 208 -14.61 -6.38 -8.21
N THR A 209 -13.84 -5.29 -8.22
CA THR A 209 -13.45 -4.51 -7.02
C THR A 209 -14.57 -3.68 -6.38
N ASP A 210 -15.78 -3.71 -6.93
CA ASP A 210 -16.91 -2.84 -6.54
C ASP A 210 -18.27 -3.58 -6.60
N GLU A 211 -18.24 -4.92 -6.48
CA GLU A 211 -19.44 -5.76 -6.51
C GLU A 211 -19.80 -6.30 -5.12
N PHE A 212 -21.10 -6.39 -4.83
CA PHE A 212 -21.60 -7.04 -3.62
C PHE A 212 -21.60 -8.57 -3.74
N TRP A 213 -21.00 -9.25 -2.78
CA TRP A 213 -20.86 -10.71 -2.71
C TRP A 213 -21.53 -11.30 -1.46
N ILE A 214 -21.96 -12.56 -1.55
CA ILE A 214 -22.54 -13.33 -0.43
C ILE A 214 -22.10 -14.81 -0.47
N CYS A 215 -21.70 -15.36 0.69
CA CYS A 215 -21.32 -16.76 0.86
C CYS A 215 -22.51 -17.61 1.33
N CYS A 216 -22.61 -18.87 0.88
CA CYS A 216 -23.73 -19.77 1.17
C CYS A 216 -23.40 -20.82 2.24
N ASP A 217 -24.09 -20.78 3.38
CA ASP A 217 -23.88 -21.66 4.57
C ASP A 217 -24.07 -23.18 4.32
N MET A 218 -24.51 -23.57 3.12
CA MET A 218 -24.74 -24.97 2.73
C MET A 218 -23.68 -25.56 1.79
N CYS A 219 -22.78 -24.73 1.24
CA CYS A 219 -21.77 -25.18 0.28
C CYS A 219 -20.54 -24.26 0.17
N GLU A 220 -20.43 -23.23 1.03
CA GLU A 220 -19.27 -22.36 1.24
C GLU A 220 -18.74 -21.61 -0.01
N ARG A 221 -19.50 -21.67 -1.11
CA ARG A 221 -19.25 -20.91 -2.33
C ARG A 221 -19.75 -19.48 -2.21
N TRP A 222 -18.96 -18.59 -2.79
CA TRP A 222 -19.24 -17.16 -2.94
C TRP A 222 -20.01 -16.86 -4.23
N PHE A 223 -20.90 -15.87 -4.17
CA PHE A 223 -21.75 -15.45 -5.29
C PHE A 223 -21.87 -13.92 -5.33
N HIS A 224 -21.76 -13.32 -6.53
CA HIS A 224 -22.25 -11.96 -6.74
C HIS A 224 -23.75 -11.88 -6.40
N GLY A 225 -24.17 -10.90 -5.59
CA GLY A 225 -25.58 -10.72 -5.20
C GLY A 225 -26.53 -10.56 -6.39
N LYS A 226 -26.05 -9.94 -7.49
CA LYS A 226 -26.76 -9.83 -8.78
C LYS A 226 -27.12 -11.20 -9.37
N CYS A 227 -26.19 -12.16 -9.31
CA CYS A 227 -26.37 -13.51 -9.87
C CYS A 227 -27.36 -14.37 -9.07
N VAL A 228 -27.53 -14.07 -7.77
CA VAL A 228 -28.43 -14.80 -6.87
C VAL A 228 -29.67 -14.02 -6.41
N LYS A 229 -29.86 -12.80 -6.94
CA LYS A 229 -31.01 -11.90 -6.64
C LYS A 229 -31.11 -11.53 -5.15
N ILE A 230 -29.95 -11.22 -4.55
CA ILE A 230 -29.80 -10.64 -3.21
C ILE A 230 -29.15 -9.27 -3.34
N THR A 231 -29.70 -8.26 -2.65
CA THR A 231 -29.13 -6.91 -2.51
C THR A 231 -28.48 -6.75 -1.13
N PRO A 232 -27.56 -5.79 -0.92
CA PRO A 232 -26.92 -5.56 0.38
C PRO A 232 -27.93 -5.41 1.54
N ALA A 233 -28.89 -4.49 1.40
CA ALA A 233 -29.97 -4.27 2.39
C ALA A 233 -30.83 -5.51 2.67
N LYS A 234 -30.90 -6.47 1.74
CA LYS A 234 -31.57 -7.76 1.97
C LYS A 234 -30.67 -8.74 2.72
N ALA A 235 -29.35 -8.70 2.49
CA ALA A 235 -28.37 -9.55 3.15
C ALA A 235 -28.17 -9.21 4.64
N GLU A 236 -28.22 -7.92 5.01
CA GLU A 236 -28.24 -7.44 6.40
C GLU A 236 -29.28 -8.18 7.29
N HIS A 237 -30.38 -8.62 6.67
CA HIS A 237 -31.51 -9.25 7.34
C HIS A 237 -31.51 -10.80 7.23
N ILE A 238 -30.51 -11.40 6.58
CA ILE A 238 -30.40 -12.86 6.38
C ILE A 238 -29.42 -13.45 7.39
N LYS A 239 -29.93 -14.24 8.34
CA LYS A 239 -29.12 -14.97 9.34
C LYS A 239 -28.42 -16.21 8.80
N GLN A 240 -28.96 -16.81 7.74
CA GLN A 240 -28.38 -17.95 7.00
C GLN A 240 -28.85 -17.87 5.54
N TYR A 241 -27.90 -17.78 4.61
CA TYR A 241 -28.14 -17.70 3.17
C TYR A 241 -27.92 -19.06 2.50
N LYS A 242 -28.95 -19.52 1.78
CA LYS A 242 -28.89 -20.75 0.97
C LYS A 242 -29.00 -20.39 -0.51
N CYS A 243 -27.96 -20.66 -1.28
CA CYS A 243 -27.95 -20.39 -2.72
C CYS A 243 -29.06 -21.17 -3.45
N PRO A 244 -29.47 -20.77 -4.67
CA PRO A 244 -30.54 -21.44 -5.41
C PRO A 244 -30.31 -22.95 -5.57
N SER A 245 -29.06 -23.35 -5.82
CA SER A 245 -28.65 -24.75 -5.97
C SER A 245 -28.78 -25.58 -4.70
N CYS A 246 -28.60 -24.97 -3.52
CA CYS A 246 -28.78 -25.65 -2.23
C CYS A 246 -30.23 -25.57 -1.74
N SER A 247 -30.94 -24.49 -2.03
CA SER A 247 -32.37 -24.33 -1.71
C SER A 247 -33.26 -25.32 -2.49
N ASN A 248 -32.89 -25.66 -3.73
CA ASN A 248 -33.64 -26.61 -4.56
C ASN A 248 -33.28 -28.09 -4.30
N LYS A 249 -32.25 -28.39 -3.51
CA LYS A 249 -31.92 -29.76 -3.05
C LYS A 249 -32.89 -30.22 -1.96
N ARG A 250 -34.16 -30.45 -2.33
CA ARG A 250 -35.05 -31.28 -1.51
C ARG A 250 -34.48 -32.69 -1.46
N VAL A 251 -34.44 -33.27 -0.25
CA VAL A 251 -34.00 -34.65 -0.01
C VAL A 251 -34.84 -35.59 -0.87
N ARG A 252 -34.18 -36.46 -1.66
CA ARG A 252 -34.81 -37.67 -2.16
C ARG A 252 -34.89 -38.65 -0.99
N VAL A 253 -36.10 -38.89 -0.51
CA VAL A 253 -36.48 -40.02 0.35
C VAL A 253 -36.75 -41.22 -0.55
#